data_AF-A0A964LB57-F1
#
_entry.id   AF-A0A964LB57-F1
#
_cell.length_a   1.000
_cell.length_b   1.000
_cell.length_c   1.000
_cell.angle_alpha   90.00
_cell.angle_beta   90.00
_cell.angle_gamma   90.00
#
_symmetry.space_group_name_H-M   'P 1'
#
loop_
_entity.id
_entity.type
_entity.pdbx_description
1 polymer ?
#
loop_
_entity_poly.entity_id
_entity_poly.type
_entity_poly.pdbx_seq_one_letter_code
_entity_poly.pdbx_strand_id
1 'polypeptide(L)' 'MAAEKKTMSAVEFARFLFRAHYANCFWHLKPDLAVTEEMIPLVIKGLRTHGGRREFQAAAELAEMTRK' A
#
# COMPACT_ATOMS: atom_id res chain seq x y z
N MET A 1 11.68 -19.06 17.03
CA MET A 1 11.19 -17.69 16.72
C MET A 1 9.71 -17.80 16.43
N ALA A 2 8.91 -17.42 17.43
CA ALA A 2 7.46 -17.46 17.39
C ALA A 2 6.95 -16.13 16.85
N ALA A 3 6.24 -16.18 15.73
CA ALA A 3 5.18 -15.29 15.25
C ALA A 3 4.97 -15.63 13.77
N GLU A 4 3.77 -15.81 13.22
CA GLU A 4 2.42 -15.88 13.73
C GLU A 4 1.61 -16.32 12.50
N LYS A 5 0.62 -17.19 12.67
CA LYS A 5 -0.40 -17.38 11.62
C LYS A 5 -1.17 -16.06 11.50
N LYS A 6 -1.27 -15.39 10.35
CA LYS A 6 -2.35 -14.40 10.13
C LYS A 6 -2.45 -13.88 8.70
N THR A 7 -3.68 -13.89 8.21
CA THR A 7 -4.30 -12.97 7.25
C THR A 7 -3.40 -11.83 6.77
N MET A 8 -3.19 -11.73 5.45
CA MET A 8 -2.46 -10.66 4.77
C MET A 8 -2.66 -9.31 5.48
N SER A 9 -1.59 -8.76 6.06
CA SER A 9 -1.66 -7.53 6.83
C SER A 9 -1.82 -6.30 5.93
N ALA A 10 -2.39 -5.21 6.45
CA ALA A 10 -2.55 -3.97 5.69
C ALA A 10 -1.19 -3.46 5.15
N VAL A 11 -0.11 -3.64 5.90
CA VAL A 11 1.26 -3.29 5.49
C VAL A 11 1.73 -4.13 4.31
N GLU A 12 1.49 -5.43 4.32
CA GLU A 12 1.85 -6.32 3.21
C GLU A 12 1.06 -5.99 1.94
N PHE A 13 -0.23 -5.68 2.09
CA PHE A 13 -1.06 -5.24 0.97
C PHE A 13 -0.60 -3.89 0.43
N ALA A 14 -0.25 -2.94 1.30
CA ALA A 14 0.36 -1.67 0.91
C ALA A 14 1.70 -1.86 0.19
N ARG A 15 2.57 -2.77 0.66
CA ARG A 15 3.84 -3.12 -0.01
C ARG A 15 3.62 -3.70 -1.40
N PHE A 16 2.63 -4.59 -1.53
CA PHE A 16 2.27 -5.16 -2.81
C PHE A 16 1.81 -4.08 -3.79
N LEU A 17 0.88 -3.22 -3.37
CA LEU A 17 0.38 -2.11 -4.20
C LEU A 17 1.47 -1.10 -4.53
N PHE A 18 2.34 -0.79 -3.56
CA PHE A 18 3.47 0.10 -3.76
C PHE A 18 4.40 -0.44 -4.85
N ARG A 19 4.77 -1.73 -4.81
CA ARG A 19 5.59 -2.36 -5.85
C ARG A 19 4.88 -2.45 -7.20
N ALA A 20 3.61 -2.85 -7.21
CA ALA A 20 2.82 -3.00 -8.44
C ALA A 20 2.62 -1.67 -9.16
N HIS A 21 2.47 -0.57 -8.41
CA HIS A 21 2.26 0.77 -8.95
C HIS A 21 3.49 1.67 -8.79
N TYR A 22 4.67 1.10 -8.49
CA TYR A 22 5.88 1.86 -8.21
C TYR A 22 6.26 2.75 -9.39
N ALA A 23 6.31 2.17 -10.60
CA ALA A 23 6.70 2.88 -11.80
C ALA A 23 5.76 4.03 -12.21
N ASN A 24 4.49 4.00 -11.77
CA ASN A 24 3.46 4.94 -12.21
C ASN A 24 3.14 5.99 -11.12
N CYS A 25 2.97 5.55 -9.87
CA CYS A 25 2.55 6.40 -8.75
C CYS A 25 3.71 6.80 -7.82
N PHE A 26 4.78 6.01 -7.76
CA PHE A 26 5.83 6.15 -6.74
C PHE A 26 7.25 6.24 -7.33
N TRP A 27 7.38 6.60 -8.61
CA TRP A 27 8.66 6.66 -9.32
C TRP A 27 9.67 7.63 -8.67
N HIS A 28 9.17 8.62 -7.92
CA HIS A 28 9.97 9.57 -7.14
C HIS A 28 10.53 9.00 -5.83
N LEU A 29 9.98 7.89 -5.34
CA LEU A 29 10.38 7.27 -4.07
C LEU A 29 11.44 6.20 -4.32
N LYS A 30 12.17 5.76 -3.30
CA LYS A 30 13.12 4.65 -3.45
C LYS A 30 12.37 3.31 -3.62
N PRO A 31 12.83 2.41 -4.50
CA PRO A 31 12.20 1.09 -4.69
C PRO A 31 12.46 0.16 -3.50
N ASP A 32 13.53 0.43 -2.74
CA ASP A 32 13.90 -0.28 -1.51
C ASP A 32 13.26 0.32 -0.25
N LEU A 33 12.34 1.29 -0.41
CA LEU A 33 11.67 1.91 0.72
C LEU A 33 10.82 0.87 1.45
N ALA A 34 11.10 0.69 2.74
CA ALA A 34 10.26 -0.14 3.60
C ALA A 34 8.92 0.57 3.83
N VAL A 35 7.87 0.12 3.13
CA VAL A 35 6.50 0.58 3.40
C VAL A 35 6.10 0.05 4.78
N THR A 36 5.91 0.99 5.72
CA THR A 36 5.42 0.76 7.08
C THR A 36 3.97 1.22 7.22
N GLU A 37 3.34 0.97 8.37
CA GLU A 37 1.96 1.41 8.66
C GLU A 37 1.78 2.93 8.48
N GLU A 38 2.79 3.71 8.84
CA GLU A 38 2.79 5.17 8.69
C GLU A 38 2.78 5.62 7.21
N MET A 39 3.26 4.76 6.32
CA MET A 39 3.25 5.02 4.87
C MET A 39 1.94 4.59 4.21
N ILE A 40 1.11 3.76 4.85
CA ILE A 40 -0.19 3.36 4.31
C ILE A 40 -1.04 4.56 3.85
N PRO A 41 -1.24 5.63 4.65
CA PRO A 41 -2.00 6.79 4.19
C PRO A 41 -1.35 7.52 3.01
N LEU A 42 -0.02 7.52 2.91
CA LEU A 42 0.70 8.08 1.76
C LEU A 42 0.50 7.23 0.50
N VAL A 43 0.51 5.90 0.63
CA VAL A 43 0.25 4.95 -0.46
C VAL A 43 -1.20 5.10 -0.94
N ILE A 44 -2.17 5.15 -0.02
CA ILE A 44 -3.59 5.39 -0.35
C ILE A 44 -3.75 6.72 -1.09
N LYS A 45 -3.12 7.79 -0.61
CA LYS A 45 -3.17 9.11 -1.26
C LYS A 45 -2.54 9.05 -2.65
N GLY A 46 -1.36 8.44 -2.79
CA GLY A 46 -0.67 8.29 -4.07
C GLY A 46 -1.49 7.51 -5.09
N LEU A 47 -2.08 6.38 -4.69
CA LEU A 47 -2.96 5.57 -5.53
C LEU A 47 -4.25 6.30 -5.91
N ARG A 48 -4.82 7.13 -5.01
CA ARG A 48 -6.01 7.94 -5.32
C ARG A 48 -5.71 9.16 -6.21
N THR A 49 -4.51 9.73 -6.12
CA THR A 49 -4.13 10.94 -6.85
C THR A 49 -3.52 10.63 -8.22
N HIS A 50 -2.67 9.62 -8.31
CA HIS A 50 -1.93 9.26 -9.53
C HIS A 50 -2.42 7.96 -10.18
N GLY A 51 -3.18 7.14 -9.44
CA GLY A 51 -3.72 5.90 -9.96
C GLY A 51 -5.03 6.09 -10.73
N GLY A 52 -5.43 5.06 -11.47
CA GLY A 52 -6.71 4.99 -12.16
C GLY A 52 -7.79 4.32 -11.31
N ARG A 53 -8.83 3.83 -11.99
CA ARG A 53 -10.00 3.20 -11.32
C ARG A 53 -9.63 1.97 -10.48
N ARG A 54 -8.62 1.20 -10.92
CA ARG A 54 -8.19 -0.04 -10.25
C ARG A 54 -7.40 0.27 -8.99
N GLU A 55 -6.51 1.25 -9.08
CA GLU A 55 -5.70 1.77 -7.97
C GLU A 55 -6.57 2.43 -6.91
N PHE A 56 -7.62 3.16 -7.33
CA PHE A 56 -8.58 3.76 -6.42
C PHE A 56 -9.36 2.71 -5.60
N GLN A 57 -9.77 1.60 -6.22
CA GLN A 57 -10.43 0.49 -5.53
C GLN A 57 -9.48 -0.19 -4.55
N ALA A 58 -8.25 -0.48 -4.98
CA ALA A 58 -7.24 -1.08 -4.11
C ALA A 58 -6.88 -0.17 -2.91
N ALA A 59 -6.82 1.15 -3.12
CA ALA A 59 -6.62 2.12 -2.06
C ALA A 59 -7.80 2.17 -1.07
N ALA A 60 -9.04 1.97 -1.54
CA ALA A 60 -10.21 1.88 -0.68
C ALA A 60 -10.19 0.60 0.15
N GLU A 61 -9.84 -0.53 -0.45
CA GLU A 61 -9.68 -1.82 0.26
C GLU A 61 -8.59 -1.73 1.33
N LEU A 62 -7.46 -1.11 1.00
CA LEU A 62 -6.38 -0.86 1.96
C LEU A 62 -6.80 0.09 3.09
N ALA A 63 -7.61 1.12 2.79
CA ALA A 63 -8.15 2.02 3.80
C ALA A 63 -9.09 1.32 4.78
N GLU A 64 -9.95 0.43 4.29
CA GLU A 64 -10.86 -0.38 5.12
C GLU A 64 -10.10 -1.35 6.02
N MET A 65 -9.01 -1.94 5.54
CA MET A 65 -8.14 -2.82 6.34
C MET A 65 -7.46 -2.10 7.51
N THR A 66 -7.18 -0.80 7.37
CA THR A 66 -6.45 0.01 8.35
C THR A 66 -7.38 0.65 9.39
N ARG A 67 -8.69 0.66 9.14
CA ARG A 67 -9.70 1.33 9.99
C ARG A 67 -10.14 0.49 11.20
N LYS A 68 -9.33 -0.50 11.61
CA LYS A 68 -9.61 -1.45 12.69
C LYS A 68 -8.83 -1.11 13.95
#